data_AF-Q2IG21-F1
#
_entry.id   AF-Q2IG21-F1
#
_cell.length_a   1.000
_cell.length_b   1.000
_cell.length_c   1.000
_cell.angle_alpha   90.00
_cell.angle_beta   90.00
_cell.angle_gamma   90.00
#
_symmetry.space_group_name_H-M   'P 1'
#
loop_
_entity.id
_entity.type
_entity.pdbx_description
1 polymer ?
#
loop_
_entity_poly.entity_id
_entity_poly.type
_entity_poly.pdbx_seq_one_letter_code
_entity_poly.pdbx_strand_id
1 'polypeptide(L)'
;MGTHMRKLTLAALCAAAMACGGGDEAADPASRKFTYGAASSPTAEEQAAAATAEGTTADAIALRTDTSATADARASSVAGLPDTMAASAWGSASVAAATGLPGAGLERTLSILGGPSAAALTGFDDPACVSVSVGSIAYDGCTITMGTDAITVDGTVTRAGSTVTWSLTSTLTSAGDGYSMTVVVHPTGSLTFGAGTVAGRARSDTSATVRSGLTSMHLAYTTLADLDLEHDGNGCITGGTLELRRVWTDRVPGMPSDGPYADAGLLFTWQGCGVVLVSRAI
;
A
#
# COMPACT_ATOMS: atom_id res chain seq x y z
N MET A 1 -63.67 9.28 -17.81
CA MET A 1 -63.72 10.68 -17.33
C MET A 1 -63.00 10.66 -15.99
N GLY A 2 -61.72 11.02 -15.91
CA GLY A 2 -61.20 12.40 -15.93
C GLY A 2 -61.62 13.10 -14.62
N THR A 3 -60.77 13.66 -13.76
CA THR A 3 -59.36 14.10 -13.84
C THR A 3 -58.95 14.56 -12.43
N HIS A 4 -57.66 14.39 -12.06
CA HIS A 4 -56.76 15.25 -11.22
C HIS A 4 -57.27 15.92 -9.92
N MET A 5 -56.52 16.21 -8.85
CA MET A 5 -55.13 16.03 -8.39
C MET A 5 -55.03 16.98 -7.17
N ARG A 6 -54.43 16.58 -6.03
CA ARG A 6 -53.43 17.39 -5.26
C ARG A 6 -53.08 16.78 -3.90
N LYS A 7 -51.81 16.34 -3.83
CA LYS A 7 -50.78 16.54 -2.80
C LYS A 7 -51.23 16.91 -1.39
N LEU A 8 -50.79 16.11 -0.42
CA LEU A 8 -50.25 16.60 0.86
C LEU A 8 -49.13 15.66 1.33
N THR A 9 -47.92 16.18 1.26
CA THR A 9 -46.69 15.73 1.92
C THR A 9 -46.91 15.74 3.44
N LEU A 10 -46.58 14.66 4.13
CA LEU A 10 -46.23 14.71 5.55
C LEU A 10 -45.08 13.75 5.83
N ALA A 11 -44.02 14.32 6.39
CA ALA A 11 -42.86 13.63 6.91
C ALA A 11 -43.23 12.71 8.08
N ALA A 12 -42.52 11.59 8.19
CA ALA A 12 -42.34 10.91 9.46
C ALA A 12 -40.87 10.47 9.57
N LEU A 13 -40.08 11.35 10.18
CA LEU A 13 -38.86 10.98 10.89
C LEU A 13 -39.19 9.97 12.02
N CYS A 14 -38.14 9.26 12.44
CA CYS A 14 -38.01 8.49 13.68
C CYS A 14 -38.29 6.98 13.58
N ALA A 15 -37.25 6.24 13.16
CA ALA A 15 -36.86 4.99 13.81
C ALA A 15 -35.33 4.95 13.89
N ALA A 16 -34.77 5.75 14.79
CA ALA A 16 -33.43 5.57 15.32
C ALA A 16 -33.54 4.84 16.67
N ALA A 17 -32.47 4.09 16.98
CA ALA A 17 -32.21 3.28 18.16
C ALA A 17 -32.77 1.85 18.13
N MET A 18 -31.93 0.91 17.67
CA MET A 18 -31.30 -0.10 18.54
C MET A 18 -30.35 -0.98 17.70
N ALA A 19 -29.06 -0.65 17.71
CA ALA A 19 -27.97 -1.60 17.51
C ALA A 19 -26.69 -0.98 18.11
N CYS A 20 -26.64 -0.98 19.44
CA CYS A 20 -25.40 -0.88 20.19
C CYS A 20 -25.00 -2.32 20.49
N GLY A 21 -23.79 -2.73 20.12
CA GLY A 21 -23.22 -4.04 20.47
C GLY A 21 -23.21 -5.06 19.34
N GLY A 22 -22.20 -4.97 18.49
CA GLY A 22 -21.78 -6.03 17.58
C GLY A 22 -20.46 -5.58 17.01
N GLY A 23 -19.37 -6.25 17.40
CA GLY A 23 -18.03 -5.90 16.94
C GLY A 23 -17.99 -6.00 15.42
N ASP A 24 -17.90 -4.85 14.76
CA ASP A 24 -17.40 -4.80 13.39
C ASP A 24 -15.95 -5.28 13.48
N GLU A 25 -15.71 -6.56 13.19
CA GLU A 25 -14.50 -6.90 12.47
C GLU A 25 -14.46 -5.92 11.30
N ALA A 26 -13.57 -4.92 11.38
CA ALA A 26 -13.45 -3.91 10.34
C ALA A 26 -13.41 -4.64 9.01
N ALA A 27 -14.43 -4.41 8.16
CA ALA A 27 -14.53 -5.09 6.89
C ALA A 27 -13.18 -5.00 6.19
N ASP A 28 -12.65 -6.14 5.73
CA ASP A 28 -11.32 -6.23 5.12
C ASP A 28 -11.12 -5.02 4.18
N PRO A 29 -10.09 -4.18 4.37
CA PRO A 29 -9.84 -3.00 3.52
C PRO A 29 -9.83 -3.35 2.03
N ALA A 30 -9.44 -4.59 1.68
CA ALA A 30 -9.49 -5.09 0.31
C ALA A 30 -10.92 -5.22 -0.27
N SER A 31 -11.95 -5.28 0.58
CA SER A 31 -13.37 -5.35 0.19
C SER A 31 -13.95 -3.99 -0.23
N ARG A 32 -13.23 -2.89 0.04
CA ARG A 32 -13.61 -1.55 -0.41
C ARG A 32 -13.59 -1.48 -1.93
N LYS A 33 -14.75 -1.17 -2.52
CA LYS A 33 -14.93 -1.00 -3.95
C LYS A 33 -14.91 0.47 -4.31
N PHE A 34 -14.22 0.81 -5.39
CA PHE A 34 -14.23 2.14 -6.00
C PHE A 34 -15.07 2.11 -7.27
N THR A 35 -15.77 3.22 -7.53
CA THR A 35 -16.35 3.47 -8.86
C THR A 35 -15.39 4.36 -9.61
N TYR A 36 -15.12 4.03 -10.87
CA TYR A 36 -14.14 4.72 -11.67
C TYR A 36 -14.79 5.60 -12.73
N GLY A 37 -14.25 6.81 -12.88
CA GLY A 37 -14.60 7.71 -13.99
C GLY A 37 -14.02 7.24 -15.32
N ALA A 38 -14.27 8.04 -16.36
CA ALA A 38 -13.72 7.78 -17.69
C ALA A 38 -12.19 7.82 -17.67
N ALA A 39 -11.57 6.92 -18.43
CA ALA A 39 -10.12 6.86 -18.58
C ALA A 39 -9.62 8.10 -19.33
N SER A 40 -8.52 8.67 -18.87
CA SER A 40 -7.86 9.81 -19.51
C SER A 40 -6.35 9.63 -19.53
N SER A 41 -5.64 10.57 -20.18
CA SER A 41 -4.19 10.65 -20.04
C SER A 41 -3.78 10.78 -18.57
N PRO A 42 -2.66 10.15 -18.17
CA PRO A 42 -2.12 10.23 -16.82
C PRO A 42 -1.58 11.63 -16.52
N THR A 43 -1.57 12.02 -15.23
CA THR A 43 -0.72 13.11 -14.74
C THR A 43 0.74 12.66 -14.66
N ALA A 44 1.66 13.57 -14.32
CA ALA A 44 3.07 13.22 -14.16
C ALA A 44 3.31 12.20 -13.01
N GLU A 45 2.57 12.37 -11.92
CA GLU A 45 2.59 11.50 -10.74
C GLU A 45 2.08 10.10 -11.07
N GLU A 46 0.97 10.03 -11.81
CA GLU A 46 0.41 8.77 -12.28
C GLU A 46 1.32 8.09 -13.31
N GLN A 47 1.98 8.85 -14.18
CA GLN A 47 2.97 8.32 -15.10
C GLN A 47 4.19 7.73 -14.36
N ALA A 48 4.64 8.37 -13.29
CA ALA A 48 5.71 7.84 -12.43
C ALA A 48 5.29 6.55 -11.71
N ALA A 49 4.03 6.49 -11.25
CA ALA A 49 3.47 5.26 -10.68
C ALA A 49 3.39 4.13 -11.73
N ALA A 50 2.96 4.44 -12.96
CA ALA A 50 2.94 3.47 -14.06
C ALA A 50 4.35 2.95 -14.41
N ALA A 51 5.36 3.83 -14.45
CA ALA A 51 6.75 3.43 -14.67
C ALA A 51 7.29 2.54 -13.53
N THR A 52 6.86 2.78 -12.29
CA THR A 52 7.17 1.91 -11.14
C THR A 52 6.58 0.51 -11.35
N ALA A 53 5.34 0.40 -11.84
CA ALA A 53 4.71 -0.88 -12.15
C ALA A 53 5.47 -1.64 -13.25
N GLU A 54 5.91 -0.95 -14.30
CA GLU A 54 6.73 -1.54 -15.39
C GLU A 54 8.05 -2.09 -14.86
N GLY A 55 8.82 -1.27 -14.12
CA GLY A 55 10.08 -1.69 -13.52
C GLY A 55 9.92 -2.88 -12.55
N THR A 56 8.87 -2.83 -11.72
CA THR A 56 8.59 -3.92 -10.78
C THR A 56 8.13 -5.19 -11.49
N THR A 57 7.42 -5.08 -12.61
CA THR A 57 7.04 -6.24 -13.43
C THR A 57 8.29 -6.91 -14.00
N ALA A 58 9.28 -6.12 -14.46
CA ALA A 58 10.58 -6.63 -14.89
C ALA A 58 11.31 -7.37 -13.75
N ASP A 59 11.35 -6.77 -12.56
CA ASP A 59 11.96 -7.36 -11.37
C ASP A 59 11.24 -8.65 -10.95
N ALA A 60 9.91 -8.69 -11.00
CA ALA A 60 9.10 -9.86 -10.67
C ALA A 60 9.40 -11.04 -11.60
N ILE A 61 9.48 -10.79 -12.91
CA ILE A 61 9.82 -11.80 -13.92
C ILE A 61 11.21 -12.37 -13.63
N ALA A 62 12.19 -11.51 -13.35
CA ALA A 62 13.56 -11.93 -13.09
C ALA A 62 13.71 -12.65 -11.74
N LEU A 63 13.00 -12.20 -10.70
CA LEU A 63 13.01 -12.78 -9.35
C LEU A 63 12.60 -14.26 -9.36
N ARG A 64 11.67 -14.64 -10.24
CA ARG A 64 11.16 -16.01 -10.35
C ARG A 64 12.26 -17.07 -10.48
N THR A 65 13.38 -16.71 -11.10
CA THR A 65 14.52 -17.62 -11.34
C THR A 65 15.84 -17.17 -10.70
N ASP A 66 15.89 -16.00 -10.07
CA ASP A 66 17.13 -15.43 -9.56
C ASP A 66 17.54 -16.02 -8.21
N THR A 67 18.59 -16.84 -8.20
CA THR A 67 19.15 -17.42 -6.96
C THR A 67 20.43 -16.70 -6.50
N SER A 68 20.72 -15.53 -7.04
CA SER A 68 21.93 -14.77 -6.73
C SER A 68 21.71 -13.76 -5.59
N ALA A 69 22.78 -13.06 -5.22
CA ALA A 69 22.77 -12.01 -4.20
C ALA A 69 21.99 -10.75 -4.61
N THR A 70 21.42 -10.66 -5.83
CA THR A 70 20.53 -9.56 -6.24
C THR A 70 19.04 -9.88 -6.06
N ALA A 71 18.72 -11.11 -5.63
CA ALA A 71 17.35 -11.56 -5.49
C ALA A 71 16.59 -10.81 -4.40
N ASP A 72 17.29 -10.35 -3.36
CA ASP A 72 16.76 -9.52 -2.26
C ASP A 72 16.28 -8.14 -2.75
N ALA A 73 17.05 -7.47 -3.62
CA ALA A 73 16.69 -6.18 -4.20
C ALA A 73 15.44 -6.29 -5.09
N ARG A 74 15.30 -7.40 -5.83
CA ARG A 74 14.08 -7.64 -6.63
C ARG A 74 12.89 -8.02 -5.76
N ALA A 75 13.11 -8.83 -4.72
CA ALA A 75 12.08 -9.13 -3.72
C ALA A 75 11.56 -7.85 -3.04
N SER A 76 12.48 -6.92 -2.74
CA SER A 76 12.17 -5.59 -2.22
C SER A 76 11.24 -4.81 -3.14
N SER A 77 11.63 -4.69 -4.42
CA SER A 77 10.84 -4.02 -5.46
C SER A 77 9.43 -4.61 -5.57
N VAL A 78 9.32 -5.94 -5.66
CA VAL A 78 8.03 -6.65 -5.78
C VAL A 78 7.15 -6.48 -4.56
N ALA A 79 7.68 -6.68 -3.35
CA ALA A 79 6.90 -6.58 -2.13
C ALA A 79 6.48 -5.14 -1.82
N GLY A 80 7.30 -4.16 -2.19
CA GLY A 80 7.07 -2.72 -1.99
C GLY A 80 6.25 -2.03 -3.08
N LEU A 81 5.79 -2.76 -4.10
CA LEU A 81 5.04 -2.22 -5.24
C LEU A 81 3.89 -1.27 -4.84
N PRO A 82 2.90 -1.71 -4.02
CA PRO A 82 1.71 -0.88 -3.78
C PRO A 82 2.07 0.41 -3.04
N ASP A 83 3.06 0.37 -2.14
CA ASP A 83 3.51 1.55 -1.41
C ASP A 83 4.27 2.53 -2.30
N THR A 84 5.18 2.02 -3.16
CA THR A 84 5.99 2.86 -4.05
C THR A 84 5.11 3.52 -5.13
N MET A 85 4.13 2.78 -5.67
CA MET A 85 3.14 3.34 -6.57
C MET A 85 2.24 4.37 -5.89
N ALA A 86 1.72 4.06 -4.68
CA ALA A 86 0.88 4.99 -3.94
C ALA A 86 1.63 6.28 -3.59
N ALA A 87 2.89 6.18 -3.18
CA ALA A 87 3.75 7.32 -2.91
C ALA A 87 3.97 8.18 -4.17
N SER A 88 4.16 7.55 -5.33
CA SER A 88 4.31 8.26 -6.60
C SER A 88 3.01 8.95 -7.03
N ALA A 89 1.87 8.26 -6.92
CA ALA A 89 0.58 8.72 -7.43
C ALA A 89 -0.09 9.78 -6.54
N TRP A 90 0.02 9.65 -5.23
CA TRP A 90 -0.72 10.47 -4.26
C TRP A 90 0.20 11.19 -3.26
N GLY A 91 1.51 11.06 -3.41
CA GLY A 91 2.46 11.48 -2.40
C GLY A 91 2.46 10.56 -1.18
N SER A 92 3.34 10.88 -0.24
CA SER A 92 3.31 10.27 1.08
C SER A 92 1.99 10.55 1.79
N ALA A 93 1.46 9.55 2.50
CA ALA A 93 0.31 9.70 3.38
C ALA A 93 0.70 10.56 4.61
N SER A 94 0.87 11.87 4.40
CA SER A 94 1.36 12.81 5.40
C SER A 94 0.21 13.40 6.20
N VAL A 95 -0.17 12.83 7.35
CA VAL A 95 -1.31 13.26 8.19
C VAL A 95 -1.23 14.74 8.61
N ALA A 96 -2.02 15.62 8.00
CA ALA A 96 -2.26 16.98 8.46
C ALA A 96 -3.39 16.96 9.49
N ALA A 97 -3.09 16.40 10.67
CA ALA A 97 -3.88 16.58 11.87
C ALA A 97 -3.14 16.01 13.08
N ALA A 98 -2.35 16.83 13.76
CA ALA A 98 -2.43 16.87 15.21
C ALA A 98 -2.03 18.28 15.68
N THR A 99 -3.00 19.16 15.82
CA THR A 99 -2.87 20.42 16.58
C THR A 99 -2.62 20.18 18.09
N GLY A 100 -2.33 18.94 18.50
CA GLY A 100 -2.21 18.51 19.90
C GLY A 100 -0.95 17.69 20.24
N LEU A 101 0.03 17.53 19.33
CA LEU A 101 1.33 16.95 19.66
C LEU A 101 2.46 17.98 19.47
N PRO A 102 3.49 17.98 20.34
CA PRO A 102 4.69 18.79 20.11
C PRO A 102 5.33 18.41 18.76
N GLY A 103 5.44 19.42 17.88
CA GLY A 103 5.55 19.29 16.43
C GLY A 103 6.78 18.60 15.82
N ALA A 104 7.74 18.09 16.60
CA ALA A 104 8.92 17.43 16.04
C ALA A 104 8.71 15.92 15.77
N GLY A 105 8.00 15.20 16.64
CA GLY A 105 7.82 13.74 16.52
C GLY A 105 6.84 13.34 15.43
N LEU A 106 5.79 14.14 15.23
CA LEU A 106 4.78 13.87 14.20
C LEU A 106 5.34 14.14 12.80
N GLU A 107 5.99 15.27 12.56
CA GLU A 107 6.60 15.57 11.25
C GLU A 107 7.61 14.50 10.82
N ARG A 108 8.43 13.99 11.77
CA ARG A 108 9.33 12.86 11.52
C ARG A 108 8.56 11.57 11.22
N THR A 109 7.52 11.26 12.01
CA THR A 109 6.62 10.11 11.74
C THR A 109 6.06 10.15 10.32
N LEU A 110 5.63 11.33 9.86
CA LEU A 110 5.02 11.52 8.55
C LEU A 110 6.03 11.44 7.41
N SER A 111 7.26 11.92 7.63
CA SER A 111 8.34 11.72 6.67
C SER A 111 8.68 10.24 6.52
N ILE A 112 8.59 9.47 7.61
CA ILE A 112 8.93 8.05 7.60
C ILE A 112 7.80 7.16 7.07
N LEU A 113 6.54 7.50 7.37
CA LEU A 113 5.37 6.92 6.67
C LEU A 113 5.35 7.29 5.18
N GLY A 114 6.09 8.32 4.80
CA GLY A 114 6.28 8.76 3.42
C GLY A 114 7.49 8.20 2.69
N GLY A 115 8.34 7.47 3.39
CA GLY A 115 9.56 6.84 2.87
C GLY A 115 10.35 6.27 4.05
N PRO A 116 10.79 5.01 4.04
CA PRO A 116 11.06 4.09 2.94
C PRO A 116 9.87 3.18 2.60
N SER A 117 9.89 2.56 1.42
CA SER A 117 9.02 1.40 1.18
C SER A 117 9.28 0.38 2.28
N ALA A 118 8.23 -0.21 2.84
CA ALA A 118 8.31 -1.25 3.86
C ALA A 118 9.17 -2.47 3.47
N ALA A 119 9.57 -2.52 2.22
CA ALA A 119 10.43 -3.52 1.64
C ALA A 119 11.87 -3.03 1.46
N ALA A 120 12.43 -2.15 2.30
CA ALA A 120 13.87 -1.90 2.29
C ALA A 120 14.64 -3.17 2.74
N LEU A 121 14.77 -4.15 1.84
CA LEU A 121 15.34 -5.47 2.09
C LEU A 121 16.86 -5.52 1.85
N THR A 122 17.53 -4.38 1.94
CA THR A 122 18.97 -4.24 1.68
C THR A 122 19.61 -3.34 2.73
N GLY A 123 20.92 -3.50 2.94
CA GLY A 123 21.67 -2.65 3.87
C GLY A 123 21.51 -3.01 5.36
N PHE A 124 21.19 -4.27 5.65
CA PHE A 124 21.09 -4.78 7.02
C PHE A 124 22.43 -4.73 7.77
N ASP A 125 22.35 -4.48 9.06
CA ASP A 125 23.48 -4.45 9.99
C ASP A 125 24.22 -5.80 10.02
N ASP A 126 23.46 -6.89 9.92
CA ASP A 126 23.97 -8.25 9.71
C ASP A 126 23.45 -8.82 8.39
N PRO A 127 24.27 -8.95 7.34
CA PRO A 127 23.82 -9.53 6.08
C PRO A 127 23.48 -11.02 6.18
N ALA A 128 23.92 -11.73 7.23
CA ALA A 128 23.61 -13.14 7.43
C ALA A 128 22.16 -13.39 7.89
N CYS A 129 21.45 -12.33 8.30
CA CYS A 129 20.01 -12.41 8.61
C CYS A 129 19.17 -12.75 7.35
N VAL A 130 19.72 -12.53 6.15
CA VAL A 130 19.08 -12.86 4.87
C VAL A 130 19.59 -14.20 4.39
N SER A 131 18.67 -15.13 4.12
CA SER A 131 18.98 -16.42 3.52
C SER A 131 18.30 -16.57 2.16
N VAL A 132 19.10 -16.74 1.11
CA VAL A 132 18.63 -16.97 -0.26
C VAL A 132 18.84 -18.42 -0.62
N SER A 133 17.76 -19.11 -0.99
CA SER A 133 17.78 -20.49 -1.51
C SER A 133 17.24 -20.52 -2.94
N VAL A 134 17.05 -21.70 -3.53
CA VAL A 134 16.43 -21.82 -4.87
C VAL A 134 14.96 -21.41 -4.85
N GLY A 135 14.24 -21.73 -3.78
CA GLY A 135 12.78 -21.56 -3.69
C GLY A 135 12.34 -20.43 -2.77
N SER A 136 13.23 -19.82 -1.99
CA SER A 136 12.82 -18.83 -0.99
C SER A 136 13.92 -17.83 -0.67
N ILE A 137 13.53 -16.65 -0.24
CA ILE A 137 14.35 -15.66 0.45
C ILE A 137 13.71 -15.46 1.81
N ALA A 138 14.46 -15.67 2.89
CA ALA A 138 13.96 -15.46 4.25
C ALA A 138 14.77 -14.37 4.96
N TYR A 139 14.04 -13.58 5.75
CA TYR A 139 14.54 -12.52 6.61
C TYR A 139 14.21 -12.92 8.06
N ASP A 140 15.23 -13.05 8.90
CA ASP A 140 15.09 -13.46 10.30
C ASP A 140 15.73 -12.39 11.20
N GLY A 141 14.90 -11.52 11.77
CA GLY A 141 15.33 -10.42 12.63
C GLY A 141 16.24 -9.40 11.94
N CYS A 142 16.11 -9.24 10.62
CA CYS A 142 17.00 -8.40 9.83
C CYS A 142 16.88 -6.93 10.21
N THR A 143 17.91 -6.35 10.81
CA THR A 143 17.85 -5.00 11.38
C THR A 143 18.68 -4.00 10.59
N ILE A 144 18.17 -2.77 10.45
CA ILE A 144 18.90 -1.59 9.97
C ILE A 144 18.85 -0.55 11.09
N THR A 145 20.00 -0.16 11.64
CA THR A 145 20.09 0.84 12.71
C THR A 145 20.46 2.22 12.15
N MET A 146 19.63 3.23 12.43
CA MET A 146 19.78 4.61 11.97
C MET A 146 19.74 5.57 13.18
N GLY A 147 20.82 5.59 13.96
CA GLY A 147 20.90 6.41 15.17
C GLY A 147 19.94 5.91 16.25
N THR A 148 18.90 6.68 16.57
CA THR A 148 17.85 6.31 17.53
C THR A 148 16.72 5.47 16.94
N ASP A 149 16.76 5.26 15.63
CA ASP A 149 15.73 4.54 14.89
C ASP A 149 16.27 3.16 14.50
N ALA A 150 15.39 2.17 14.49
CA ALA A 150 15.72 0.82 14.03
C ALA A 150 14.56 0.26 13.22
N ILE A 151 14.87 -0.31 12.05
CA ILE A 151 13.93 -1.09 11.24
C ILE A 151 14.30 -2.56 11.41
N THR A 152 13.34 -3.39 11.82
CA THR A 152 13.49 -4.85 11.84
C THR A 152 12.57 -5.47 10.79
N VAL A 153 13.09 -6.38 9.99
CA VAL A 153 12.39 -7.08 8.93
C VAL A 153 12.40 -8.58 9.17
N ASP A 154 11.22 -9.17 9.12
CA ASP A 154 10.98 -10.60 9.24
C ASP A 154 10.11 -11.11 8.10
N GLY A 155 10.26 -12.39 7.75
CA GLY A 155 9.33 -13.09 6.87
C GLY A 155 10.00 -13.69 5.65
N THR A 156 9.21 -13.99 4.63
CA THR A 156 9.70 -14.74 3.47
C THR A 156 9.12 -14.26 2.15
N VAL A 157 9.92 -14.43 1.10
CA VAL A 157 9.49 -14.47 -0.29
C VAL A 157 9.70 -15.89 -0.79
N THR A 158 8.68 -16.51 -1.36
CA THR A 158 8.68 -17.89 -1.85
C THR A 158 8.43 -17.90 -3.35
N ARG A 159 9.18 -18.74 -4.07
CA ARG A 159 9.11 -18.99 -5.50
C ARG A 159 8.73 -20.44 -5.71
N ALA A 160 7.49 -20.67 -6.15
CA ALA A 160 6.93 -21.98 -6.36
C ALA A 160 6.38 -22.08 -7.78
N GLY A 161 7.12 -22.74 -8.67
CA GLY A 161 6.72 -22.90 -10.07
C GLY A 161 6.53 -21.54 -10.77
N SER A 162 5.31 -21.26 -11.19
CA SER A 162 4.91 -20.02 -11.84
C SER A 162 4.37 -18.96 -10.86
N THR A 163 4.63 -19.09 -9.56
CA THR A 163 4.08 -18.18 -8.55
C THR A 163 5.18 -17.66 -7.63
N VAL A 164 5.14 -16.36 -7.35
CA VAL A 164 5.92 -15.70 -6.30
C VAL A 164 4.95 -15.22 -5.24
N THR A 165 5.14 -15.66 -4.00
CA THR A 165 4.34 -15.23 -2.84
C THR A 165 5.23 -14.59 -1.80
N TRP A 166 4.73 -13.61 -1.06
CA TRP A 166 5.47 -13.04 0.06
C TRP A 166 4.56 -12.73 1.24
N SER A 167 5.15 -12.79 2.41
CA SER A 167 4.60 -12.27 3.65
C SER A 167 5.79 -11.80 4.47
N LEU A 168 5.88 -10.48 4.60
CA LEU A 168 6.96 -9.79 5.28
C LEU A 168 6.35 -8.91 6.37
N THR A 169 7.12 -8.63 7.40
CA THR A 169 6.78 -7.65 8.43
C THR A 169 7.99 -6.75 8.60
N SER A 170 7.78 -5.45 8.46
CA SER A 170 8.78 -4.43 8.77
C SER A 170 8.29 -3.62 9.96
N THR A 171 9.10 -3.56 11.00
CA THR A 171 8.81 -2.78 12.21
C THR A 171 9.87 -1.71 12.36
N LEU A 172 9.47 -0.46 12.17
CA LEU A 172 10.27 0.69 12.58
C LEU A 172 9.96 1.03 14.03
N THR A 173 11.00 1.19 14.82
CA THR A 173 10.94 1.83 16.13
C THR A 173 11.77 3.10 16.11
N SER A 174 11.25 4.15 16.74
CA SER A 174 11.96 5.41 16.93
C SER A 174 11.66 5.95 18.31
N ALA A 175 12.68 6.40 19.02
CA ALA A 175 12.54 7.04 20.32
C ALA A 175 13.46 8.27 20.41
N GLY A 176 12.89 9.42 20.72
CA GLY A 176 13.61 10.69 20.81
C GLY A 176 12.74 11.80 21.37
N ASP A 177 13.33 12.86 21.90
CA ASP A 177 12.66 14.13 22.27
C ASP A 177 11.28 13.99 22.97
N GLY A 178 11.15 13.05 23.92
CA GLY A 178 9.91 12.86 24.70
C GLY A 178 8.76 12.16 23.98
N TYR A 179 9.04 11.49 22.85
CA TYR A 179 8.10 10.60 22.18
C TYR A 179 8.71 9.21 21.88
N SER A 180 7.83 8.25 21.67
CA SER A 180 8.16 6.94 21.09
C SER A 180 7.19 6.65 19.94
N MET A 181 7.72 6.17 18.83
CA MET A 181 6.96 5.78 17.66
C MET A 181 7.24 4.32 17.32
N THR A 182 6.19 3.63 16.89
CA THR A 182 6.30 2.32 16.24
C THR A 182 5.47 2.36 14.97
N VAL A 183 6.09 2.04 13.84
CA VAL A 183 5.39 1.82 12.57
C VAL A 183 5.57 0.35 12.22
N VAL A 184 4.46 -0.33 11.95
CA VAL A 184 4.46 -1.72 11.50
C VAL A 184 3.85 -1.75 10.11
N VAL A 185 4.56 -2.37 9.19
CA VAL A 185 4.09 -2.61 7.84
C VAL A 185 4.14 -4.09 7.52
N HIS A 186 3.05 -4.62 6.98
CA HIS A 186 2.93 -6.03 6.62
C HIS A 186 2.68 -6.20 5.11
N PRO A 187 3.74 -6.16 4.28
CA PRO A 187 3.59 -6.44 2.87
C PRO A 187 3.30 -7.93 2.64
N THR A 188 2.21 -8.19 1.93
CA THR A 188 1.78 -9.53 1.53
C THR A 188 1.38 -9.55 0.07
N GLY A 189 1.49 -10.71 -0.57
CA GLY A 189 1.02 -10.83 -1.93
C GLY A 189 1.37 -12.13 -2.61
N SER A 190 0.85 -12.23 -3.83
CA SER A 190 1.06 -13.35 -4.73
C SER A 190 0.96 -12.87 -6.17
N LEU A 191 1.98 -13.15 -6.97
CA LEU A 191 1.99 -12.96 -8.42
C LEU A 191 2.12 -14.32 -9.10
N THR A 192 1.28 -14.55 -10.10
CA THR A 192 1.29 -15.73 -10.97
C THR A 192 1.70 -15.31 -12.37
N PHE A 193 2.63 -16.06 -12.94
CA PHE A 193 3.25 -15.77 -14.23
C PHE A 193 2.75 -16.76 -15.28
N GLY A 194 2.09 -16.26 -16.31
CA GLY A 194 1.71 -17.03 -17.50
C GLY A 194 2.69 -16.82 -18.65
N ALA A 195 2.29 -17.29 -19.84
CA ALA A 195 2.99 -16.97 -21.07
C ALA A 195 2.65 -15.52 -21.46
N GLY A 196 3.57 -14.59 -21.19
CA GLY A 196 3.38 -13.16 -21.48
C GLY A 196 2.39 -12.47 -20.54
N THR A 197 2.09 -13.03 -19.37
CA THR A 197 1.19 -12.42 -18.39
C THR A 197 1.73 -12.47 -16.97
N VAL A 198 1.40 -11.46 -16.18
CA VAL A 198 1.57 -11.42 -14.71
C VAL A 198 0.27 -10.98 -14.10
N ALA A 199 -0.31 -11.82 -13.25
CA ALA A 199 -1.56 -11.51 -12.55
C ALA A 199 -1.45 -11.82 -11.06
N GLY A 200 -2.12 -11.06 -10.22
CA GLY A 200 -2.12 -11.28 -8.79
C GLY A 200 -2.40 -10.03 -7.99
N ARG A 201 -1.96 -10.04 -6.73
CA ARG A 201 -2.18 -8.96 -5.78
C ARG A 201 -0.94 -8.71 -4.94
N ALA A 202 -0.62 -7.44 -4.78
CA ALA A 202 0.26 -6.93 -3.74
C ALA A 202 -0.55 -6.09 -2.75
N ARG A 203 -0.28 -6.25 -1.47
CA ARG A 203 -0.96 -5.55 -0.37
C ARG A 203 0.08 -5.12 0.64
N SER A 204 -0.11 -3.94 1.22
CA SER A 204 0.67 -3.46 2.36
C SER A 204 -0.26 -2.89 3.41
N ASP A 205 -0.32 -3.54 4.57
CA ASP A 205 -1.03 -3.01 5.73
C ASP A 205 -0.06 -2.21 6.58
N THR A 206 -0.30 -0.91 6.71
CA THR A 206 0.53 0.01 7.49
C THR A 206 -0.24 0.47 8.72
N SER A 207 0.40 0.40 9.88
CA SER A 207 -0.09 0.98 11.13
C SER A 207 1.01 1.76 11.83
N ALA A 208 0.64 2.85 12.48
CA ALA A 208 1.57 3.63 13.27
C ALA A 208 0.96 3.97 14.62
N THR A 209 1.77 3.80 15.67
CA THR A 209 1.47 4.26 17.02
C THR A 209 2.50 5.30 17.42
N VAL A 210 2.04 6.48 17.82
CA VAL A 210 2.89 7.54 18.37
C VAL A 210 2.45 7.82 19.81
N ARG A 211 3.41 7.83 20.73
CA ARG A 211 3.20 8.16 22.14
C ARG A 211 4.07 9.33 22.54
N SER A 212 3.50 10.32 23.24
CA SER A 212 4.24 11.43 23.85
C SER A 212 3.59 11.81 25.16
N GLY A 213 4.35 11.74 26.26
CA GLY A 213 3.83 11.99 27.61
C GLY A 213 2.61 11.13 27.94
N LEU A 214 1.44 11.77 28.09
CA LEU A 214 0.16 11.12 28.40
C LEU A 214 -0.72 10.83 27.17
N THR A 215 -0.25 11.19 25.97
CA THR A 215 -1.04 11.07 24.73
C THR A 215 -0.53 9.90 23.89
N SER A 216 -1.47 9.11 23.35
CA SER A 216 -1.19 8.05 22.38
C SER A 216 -2.11 8.23 21.19
N MET A 217 -1.57 8.10 19.98
CA MET A 217 -2.34 8.13 18.73
C MET A 217 -2.05 6.87 17.93
N HIS A 218 -3.07 6.39 17.23
CA HIS A 218 -2.98 5.29 16.30
C HIS A 218 -3.62 5.70 14.98
N LEU A 219 -3.00 5.27 13.88
CA LEU A 219 -3.53 5.42 12.52
C LEU A 219 -3.13 4.19 11.72
N ALA A 220 -3.96 3.82 10.76
CA ALA A 220 -3.68 2.69 9.90
C ALA A 220 -4.31 2.87 8.53
N TYR A 221 -3.64 2.36 7.51
CA TYR A 221 -4.13 2.30 6.15
C TYR A 221 -3.60 1.07 5.44
N THR A 222 -4.29 0.67 4.38
CA THR A 222 -3.86 -0.40 3.48
C THR A 222 -3.66 0.17 2.08
N THR A 223 -2.53 -0.16 1.45
CA THR A 223 -2.34 0.02 0.00
C THR A 223 -2.46 -1.33 -0.69
N LEU A 224 -3.11 -1.35 -1.84
CA LEU A 224 -3.28 -2.56 -2.65
C LEU A 224 -2.96 -2.25 -4.10
N ALA A 225 -2.31 -3.18 -4.77
CA ALA A 225 -2.19 -3.24 -6.22
C ALA A 225 -2.73 -4.60 -6.68
N ASP A 226 -3.81 -4.58 -7.46
CA ASP A 226 -4.32 -5.74 -8.18
C ASP A 226 -3.82 -5.68 -9.62
N LEU A 227 -3.13 -6.72 -10.06
CA LEU A 227 -2.46 -6.79 -11.35
C LEU A 227 -3.13 -7.85 -12.22
N ASP A 228 -3.39 -7.50 -13.47
CA ASP A 228 -3.70 -8.42 -14.56
C ASP A 228 -3.07 -7.83 -15.82
N LEU A 229 -1.77 -8.12 -16.01
CA LEU A 229 -0.92 -7.45 -16.99
C LEU A 229 -0.42 -8.42 -18.05
N GLU A 230 -0.33 -7.92 -19.28
CA GLU A 230 0.39 -8.56 -20.37
C GLU A 230 1.77 -7.92 -20.52
N HIS A 231 2.79 -8.71 -20.87
CA HIS A 231 4.15 -8.22 -21.02
C HIS A 231 4.91 -8.89 -22.17
N ASP A 232 5.93 -8.20 -22.68
CA ASP A 232 6.79 -8.68 -23.77
C ASP A 232 7.91 -9.65 -23.31
N GLY A 233 8.12 -9.75 -21.99
CA GLY A 233 9.15 -10.60 -21.38
C GLY A 233 10.43 -9.86 -21.00
N ASN A 234 10.60 -8.62 -21.46
CA ASN A 234 11.70 -7.72 -21.12
C ASN A 234 11.29 -6.65 -20.10
N GLY A 235 10.09 -6.79 -19.50
CA GLY A 235 9.56 -5.87 -18.52
C GLY A 235 8.67 -4.77 -19.10
N CYS A 236 8.46 -4.74 -20.41
CA CYS A 236 7.47 -3.83 -20.97
C CYS A 236 6.06 -4.38 -20.80
N ILE A 237 5.17 -3.58 -20.20
CA ILE A 237 3.74 -3.90 -20.14
C ILE A 237 3.10 -3.56 -21.49
N THR A 238 2.50 -4.57 -22.13
CA THR A 238 1.89 -4.46 -23.47
C THR A 238 0.38 -4.33 -23.43
N GLY A 239 -0.24 -4.65 -22.30
CA GLY A 239 -1.69 -4.69 -22.14
C GLY A 239 -2.11 -4.99 -20.71
N GLY A 240 -3.42 -4.96 -20.46
CA GLY A 240 -4.00 -5.32 -19.16
C GLY A 240 -4.21 -4.13 -18.23
N THR A 241 -4.53 -4.42 -16.96
CA THR A 241 -4.87 -3.41 -15.96
C THR A 241 -4.16 -3.59 -14.64
N LEU A 242 -3.96 -2.48 -13.94
CA LEU A 242 -3.55 -2.45 -12.54
C LEU A 242 -4.48 -1.54 -11.74
N GLU A 243 -5.14 -2.07 -10.72
CA GLU A 243 -5.94 -1.28 -9.78
C GLU A 243 -5.13 -0.97 -8.53
N LEU A 244 -4.76 0.28 -8.35
CA LEU A 244 -4.07 0.80 -7.16
C LEU A 244 -5.11 1.41 -6.22
N ARG A 245 -5.09 0.99 -4.95
CA ARG A 245 -6.02 1.45 -3.92
C ARG A 245 -5.26 1.86 -2.66
N ARG A 246 -5.74 2.92 -2.00
CA ARG A 246 -5.40 3.26 -0.61
C ARG A 246 -6.69 3.39 0.19
N VAL A 247 -6.77 2.69 1.31
CA VAL A 247 -7.94 2.69 2.19
C VAL A 247 -7.47 2.93 3.61
N TRP A 248 -8.00 3.96 4.26
CA TRP A 248 -7.70 4.20 5.68
C TRP A 248 -8.56 3.29 6.55
N THR A 249 -7.92 2.59 7.47
CA THR A 249 -8.54 1.58 8.34
C THR A 249 -8.64 2.07 9.77
N ASP A 250 -7.78 3.01 10.17
CA ASP A 250 -7.92 3.79 11.38
C ASP A 250 -7.40 5.22 11.17
N ARG A 251 -8.06 6.18 11.81
CA ARG A 251 -7.78 7.62 11.67
C ARG A 251 -7.70 8.26 13.05
N VAL A 252 -6.71 9.12 13.23
CA VAL A 252 -6.63 9.94 14.44
C VAL A 252 -7.87 10.86 14.50
N PRO A 253 -8.46 11.09 15.70
CA PRO A 253 -9.56 12.03 15.84
C PRO A 253 -9.23 13.42 15.24
N GLY A 254 -10.13 13.91 14.38
CA GLY A 254 -9.97 15.20 13.69
C GLY A 254 -9.15 15.15 12.40
N MET A 255 -8.65 13.98 11.99
CA MET A 255 -8.02 13.79 10.69
C MET A 255 -9.04 14.03 9.55
N PRO A 256 -8.72 14.87 8.54
CA PRO A 256 -9.62 15.05 7.41
C PRO A 256 -9.80 13.74 6.63
N SER A 257 -10.92 13.60 5.93
CA SER A 257 -11.24 12.43 5.10
C SER A 257 -11.17 12.72 3.61
N ASP A 258 -10.62 13.87 3.24
CA ASP A 258 -10.53 14.40 1.89
C ASP A 258 -9.06 14.67 1.49
N GLY A 259 -8.86 15.01 0.22
CA GLY A 259 -7.54 15.28 -0.36
C GLY A 259 -6.55 14.13 -0.14
N PRO A 260 -5.36 14.37 0.42
CA PRO A 260 -4.34 13.34 0.64
C PRO A 260 -4.76 12.27 1.68
N TYR A 261 -5.83 12.52 2.44
CA TYR A 261 -6.38 11.58 3.42
C TYR A 261 -7.61 10.85 2.91
N ALA A 262 -8.07 11.12 1.69
CA ALA A 262 -9.15 10.34 1.11
C ALA A 262 -8.70 8.88 0.90
N ASP A 263 -9.66 7.98 1.02
CA ASP A 263 -9.56 6.70 0.33
C ASP A 263 -9.43 7.02 -1.18
N ALA A 264 -8.50 6.37 -1.85
CA ALA A 264 -8.20 6.70 -3.24
C ALA A 264 -8.05 5.43 -4.07
N GLY A 265 -8.47 5.52 -5.33
CA GLY A 265 -8.36 4.44 -6.31
C GLY A 265 -7.92 4.99 -7.66
N LEU A 266 -6.93 4.34 -8.27
CA LEU A 266 -6.53 4.52 -9.66
C LEU A 266 -6.61 3.18 -10.39
N LEU A 267 -7.17 3.20 -11.59
CA LEU A 267 -7.16 2.05 -12.49
C LEU A 267 -6.31 2.41 -13.71
N PHE A 268 -5.13 1.82 -13.79
CA PHE A 268 -4.22 1.92 -14.92
C PHE A 268 -4.61 0.89 -15.96
N THR A 269 -4.64 1.30 -17.24
CA THR A 269 -4.91 0.42 -18.38
C THR A 269 -3.84 0.63 -19.44
N TRP A 270 -3.06 -0.40 -19.72
CA TRP A 270 -2.06 -0.36 -20.78
C TRP A 270 -2.67 -0.75 -22.13
N GLN A 271 -2.29 -0.04 -23.18
CA GLN A 271 -2.68 -0.28 -24.57
C GLN A 271 -1.48 -0.58 -25.46
N GLY A 272 -0.32 -0.81 -24.84
CA GLY A 272 0.96 -1.02 -25.48
C GLY A 272 2.09 -0.44 -24.63
N CYS A 273 3.32 -0.72 -25.05
CA CYS A 273 4.51 -0.24 -24.37
C CYS A 273 4.52 1.29 -24.23
N GLY A 274 4.57 1.77 -22.98
CA GLY A 274 4.57 3.20 -22.66
C GLY A 274 3.26 3.93 -22.94
N VAL A 275 2.18 3.22 -23.28
CA VAL A 275 0.86 3.80 -23.53
C VAL A 275 -0.10 3.36 -22.43
N VAL A 276 -0.31 4.24 -21.45
CA VAL A 276 -1.18 4.00 -20.30
C VAL A 276 -2.29 5.05 -20.23
N LEU A 277 -3.50 4.60 -19.92
CA LEU A 277 -4.63 5.45 -19.53
C LEU A 277 -4.97 5.21 -18.07
N VAL A 278 -5.49 6.24 -17.42
CA VAL A 278 -5.83 6.20 -16.00
C VAL A 278 -7.27 6.62 -15.79
N SER A 279 -8.02 5.75 -15.12
CA SER A 279 -9.33 6.05 -14.56
C SER A 279 -9.19 6.35 -13.06
N ARG A 280 -9.83 7.41 -12.59
CA ARG A 280 -9.77 7.86 -11.19
C ARG A 280 -11.07 7.55 -10.47
N ALA A 281 -10.98 7.17 -9.21
CA ALA A 281 -12.16 6.94 -8.39
C ALA A 281 -13.04 8.20 -8.27
N ILE A 282 -14.37 8.02 -8.26
CA ILE A 282 -15.40 9.07 -8.11
C ILE A 282 -16.29 8.85 -6.88
#